data_AF-A0A7J3HNV3-F1
#
_entry.id   AF-A0A7J3HNV3-F1
#
_cell.length_a   1.000
_cell.length_b   1.000
_cell.length_c   1.000
_cell.angle_alpha   90.00
_cell.angle_beta   90.00
_cell.angle_gamma   90.00
#
_symmetry.space_group_name_H-M   'P 1'
#
loop_
_entity.id
_entity.type
_entity.pdbx_description
1 polymer ?
#
loop_
_entity_poly.entity_id
_entity_poly.type
_entity_poly.pdbx_seq_one_letter_code
_entity_poly.pdbx_strand_id
1 'polypeptide(L)' 'MKITEVEVIPLYAPEAEVVKSACIIRVHTDEGVEGIGQVEIPAMIASAFIKTREWEITGY' A
#
# COMPACT_ATOMS: atom_id res chain seq x y z
N MET A 1 16.11 -8.82 -5.14
CA MET A 1 14.71 -8.40 -4.97
C MET A 1 14.64 -6.90 -4.70
N LYS A 2 14.04 -6.14 -5.62
CA LYS A 2 13.74 -4.72 -5.50
C LYS A 2 12.26 -4.48 -5.72
N ILE A 3 11.68 -3.54 -4.97
CA ILE A 3 10.30 -3.09 -5.19
C ILE A 3 10.27 -2.22 -6.44
N THR A 4 9.40 -2.55 -7.39
CA THR A 4 9.20 -1.81 -8.64
C THR A 4 7.96 -0.94 -8.60
N GLU A 5 6.92 -1.36 -7.88
CA GLU A 5 5.65 -0.66 -7.78
C GLU A 5 4.99 -0.93 -6.42
N VAL A 6 4.31 0.09 -5.90
CA VAL A 6 3.47 -0.02 -4.70
C VAL A 6 2.10 0.59 -5.02
N GLU A 7 1.07 -0.25 -4.97
CA GLU A 7 -0.31 0.16 -5.18
C GLU A 7 -1.03 0.34 -3.84
N VAL A 8 -1.86 1.39 -3.74
CA VAL A 8 -2.75 1.62 -2.60
C VAL A 8 -4.18 1.43 -3.08
N ILE A 9 -4.83 0.38 -2.57
CA ILE A 9 -6.17 -0.02 -2.98
C ILE A 9 -7.14 0.35 -1.85
N PRO A 10 -7.99 1.37 -2.00
CA PRO A 10 -8.99 1.71 -1.00
C PRO A 10 -9.99 0.56 -0.85
N LEU A 11 -10.31 0.19 0.40
CA LEU A 11 -11.39 -0.73 0.68
C LEU A 11 -12.67 0.08 0.88
N TYR A 12 -13.65 -0.17 0.02
CA TYR A 12 -15.00 0.37 0.18
C TYR A 12 -15.93 -0.74 0.62
N ALA A 13 -16.45 -0.64 1.84
CA ALA A 13 -17.41 -1.57 2.41
C ALA A 13 -18.69 -0.79 2.77
N PRO A 14 -19.69 -0.72 1.88
CA PRO A 14 -20.90 0.08 2.08
C PRO A 14 -21.75 -0.39 3.27
N GLU A 15 -21.62 -1.66 3.66
CA GLU A 15 -22.37 -2.27 4.78
C GLU A 15 -21.59 -2.22 6.11
N ALA A 16 -20.37 -1.68 6.12
CA ALA A 16 -19.60 -1.57 7.36
C ALA A 16 -20.16 -0.40 8.21
N GLU A 17 -20.86 -0.73 9.30
CA GLU A 17 -21.41 0.24 10.26
C GLU A 17 -20.35 1.21 10.82
N VAL A 18 -19.10 0.78 10.83
CA VAL A 18 -17.94 1.62 11.13
C VAL A 18 -17.26 1.87 9.80
N VAL A 19 -17.10 3.14 9.42
CA VAL A 19 -16.22 3.55 8.31
C VAL A 19 -14.79 3.14 8.68
N LYS A 20 -14.46 1.87 8.48
CA LYS A 20 -13.10 1.38 8.59
C LYS A 20 -12.40 1.90 7.35
N SER A 21 -11.85 3.10 7.50
CA SER A 21 -10.93 3.66 6.54
C SER A 21 -9.74 2.72 6.51
N ALA A 22 -9.79 1.74 5.62
CA ALA A 22 -8.78 0.73 5.46
C ALA A 22 -8.39 0.65 3.99
N CYS A 23 -7.16 0.24 3.74
CA CYS A 23 -6.66 0.03 2.40
C CYS A 23 -5.75 -1.19 2.37
N ILE A 24 -5.71 -1.81 1.19
CA ILE A 24 -4.70 -2.82 0.87
C ILE A 24 -3.51 -2.11 0.24
N ILE A 25 -2.31 -2.54 0.62
CA ILE A 25 -1.06 -2.20 -0.04
C ILE A 25 -0.63 -3.42 -0.84
N ARG A 26 -0.49 -3.27 -2.16
CA ARG A 26 0.14 -4.30 -3.01
C ARG A 26 1.54 -3.84 -3.39
N VAL A 27 2.51 -4.73 -3.28
CA VAL A 27 3.91 -4.48 -3.62
C VAL A 27 4.30 -5.43 -4.74
N HIS A 28 4.88 -4.90 -5.80
CA HIS A 28 5.43 -5.65 -6.93
C HIS A 28 6.96 -5.58 -6.90
N THR A 29 7.62 -6.66 -7.32
CA THR A 29 9.09 -6.72 -7.41
C THR A 29 9.59 -6.97 -8.82
N ASP A 30 10.88 -6.68 -9.04
CA ASP A 30 11.60 -6.95 -10.29
C ASP A 30 11.72 -8.45 -10.65
N GLU A 31 11.50 -9.33 -9.67
CA GLU A 31 11.52 -10.79 -9.82
C GLU A 31 10.12 -11.37 -10.11
N GLY A 32 9.09 -10.52 -10.25
CA GLY A 32 7.70 -10.95 -10.48
C GLY A 32 7.02 -11.49 -9.22
N VAL A 33 7.56 -11.21 -8.03
CA VAL A 33 6.96 -11.57 -6.74
C VAL A 33 6.04 -10.44 -6.28
N GLU A 34 4.86 -10.82 -5.76
CA GLU A 34 3.90 -9.88 -5.19
C GLU A 34 3.74 -10.06 -3.69
N GLY A 35 3.51 -8.95 -2.97
CA GLY A 35 3.18 -8.92 -1.55
C GLY A 35 1.92 -8.13 -1.28
N ILE A 36 1.10 -8.59 -0.32
CA ILE A 36 -0.16 -7.94 0.08
C ILE A 36 -0.13 -7.64 1.57
N GLY A 37 -0.42 -6.39 1.94
CA GLY A 37 -0.62 -5.94 3.32
C GLY A 37 -1.92 -5.16 3.48
N GLN A 38 -2.42 -5.06 4.71
CA GLN A 38 -3.60 -4.27 5.04
C GLN A 38 -3.24 -3.22 6.09
N VAL A 39 -3.79 -2.01 5.94
CA VAL A 39 -3.63 -0.91 6.89
C VAL A 39 -5.00 -0.31 7.22
N GLU A 40 -5.25 -0.03 8.50
CA GLU A 40 -6.50 0.57 8.99
C GLU A 40 -6.42 2.11 9.00
N ILE A 41 -6.01 2.70 7.86
CA ILE A 41 -6.07 4.16 7.63
C ILE A 41 -6.67 4.47 6.25
N PRO A 42 -7.17 5.70 6.02
CA PRO A 42 -7.61 6.13 4.69
C PRO A 42 -6.53 5.97 3.63
N ALA A 43 -6.91 5.48 2.43
CA ALA A 43 -6.00 5.29 1.30
C ALA A 43 -5.22 6.56 0.91
N MET A 44 -5.83 7.73 1.10
CA MET A 44 -5.15 9.02 0.87
C MET A 44 -3.95 9.22 1.80
N ILE A 45 -4.08 8.85 3.08
CA ILE A 45 -3.00 8.96 4.07
C ILE A 45 -1.92 7.92 3.77
N ALA A 46 -2.30 6.67 3.49
CA ALA A 46 -1.35 5.63 3.10
C ALA A 46 -0.54 6.02 1.84
N SER A 47 -1.23 6.58 0.83
CA SER A 47 -0.58 7.10 -0.38
C SER A 47 0.40 8.23 -0.08
N ALA A 48 0.08 9.12 0.85
CA ALA A 48 0.98 10.18 1.26
C ALA A 48 2.25 9.62 1.91
N PHE A 49 2.15 8.61 2.78
CA PHE A 49 3.33 7.95 3.38
C PHE A 49 4.21 7.23 2.36
N ILE A 50 3.60 6.53 1.40
CA ILE A 50 4.33 5.81 0.35
C ILE A 50 5.04 6.77 -0.59
N LYS A 51 4.43 7.92 -0.92
CA LYS A 51 5.00 8.93 -1.82
C LYS A 51 6.01 9.87 -1.16
N THR A 52 5.89 10.13 0.13
CA THR A 52 6.83 10.99 0.88
C THR A 52 8.15 10.29 1.17
N ARG A 53 8.16 8.95 1.20
CA ARG A 53 9.37 8.14 1.13
C ARG A 53 9.67 7.83 -0.35
N GLU A 54 10.24 8.78 -1.07
CA GLU A 54 11.06 8.42 -2.22
C GLU A 54 12.14 7.47 -1.69
N TRP A 55 12.04 6.21 -2.06
CA TRP A 55 12.90 5.16 -1.56
C TRP A 55 14.33 5.42 -2.08
N GLU A 56 15.23 5.86 -1.21
CA GLU A 56 16.61 5.41 -1.29
C GLU A 56 16.56 3.88 -1.12
N ILE A 57 16.38 3.16 -2.23
CA ILE A 57 16.59 1.71 -2.30
C ILE A 57 18.10 1.50 -2.22
N THR A 58 18.67 1.72 -1.02
CA THR A 58 20.01 1.28 -0.69
C THR A 58 19.92 -0.23 -0.52
N GLY A 59 20.40 -0.94 -1.55
CA GLY A 59 20.57 -2.38 -1.50
C GLY A 59 21.51 -2.75 -0.36
N TYR A 60 21.06 -3.67 0.47
CA TYR A 60 21.87 -4.48 1.37
C TYR A 60 21.43 -5.94 1.23
#